data_AF-A0AAV7E430-F1
#
_entry.id   AF-A0AAV7E430-F1
#
_cell.length_a   1.000
_cell.length_b   1.000
_cell.length_c   1.000
_cell.angle_alpha   90.00
_cell.angle_beta   90.00
_cell.angle_gamma   90.00
#
_symmetry.space_group_name_H-M   'P 1'
#
loop_
_entity.id
_entity.type
_entity.pdbx_description
1 polymer ?
#
loop_
_entity_poly.entity_id
_entity_poly.type
_entity_poly.pdbx_seq_one_letter_code
_entity_poly.pdbx_strand_id
1 'polypeptide(L)'
;MKGGDNISDGFFLDMELIEKFKSLPRAKEDQWKDCCIYRVPSYMREANPEAYAPKLLSLGPYHHGAAPHLKEMEKHKYRALSRVLKRTRMCVEDFIEALRPLKKELNIDSYNHLDEKWREEEEIEVLATDGVGWSFSDRGDSGALQ
;
A
#
# COMPACT_ATOMS: atom_id res chain seq x y z
N MET A 1 59.57 -22.66 16.20
CA MET A 1 59.50 -21.19 16.36
C MET A 1 59.69 -20.52 15.02
N LYS A 2 58.60 -19.99 14.46
CA LYS A 2 58.42 -18.92 13.45
C LYS A 2 56.89 -18.81 13.41
N GLY A 3 56.24 -17.83 14.01
CA GLY A 3 56.45 -16.39 13.98
C GLY A 3 55.10 -15.84 13.48
N GLY A 4 54.43 -15.01 14.29
CA GLY A 4 53.20 -14.31 13.90
C GLY A 4 53.40 -13.53 12.60
N ASP A 5 52.35 -13.11 11.90
CA ASP A 5 51.40 -12.16 12.46
C ASP A 5 49.96 -12.36 11.94
N ASN A 6 49.02 -12.31 12.90
CA ASN A 6 47.65 -11.91 12.65
C ASN A 6 47.62 -10.37 12.70
N ILE A 7 47.20 -9.71 11.63
CA ILE A 7 46.63 -8.36 11.76
C ILE A 7 45.36 -8.33 10.92
N SER A 8 44.27 -8.08 11.63
CA SER A 8 42.93 -7.80 11.14
C SER A 8 42.95 -6.75 10.04
N ASP A 9 42.53 -7.12 8.83
CA ASP A 9 42.02 -6.16 7.84
C ASP A 9 40.66 -5.65 8.35
N GLY A 10 40.72 -4.82 9.39
CA GLY A 10 39.60 -4.05 9.88
C GLY A 10 39.22 -3.03 8.82
N PHE A 11 37.98 -3.09 8.36
CA PHE A 11 37.38 -2.07 7.51
C PHE A 11 37.45 -0.73 8.26
N PHE A 12 38.44 0.10 7.94
CA PHE A 12 38.60 1.41 8.55
C PHE A 12 37.43 2.26 8.08
N LEU A 13 36.44 2.46 8.96
CA LEU A 13 35.34 3.37 8.69
C LEU A 13 35.92 4.77 8.65
N ASP A 14 35.78 5.43 7.49
CA ASP A 14 36.22 6.80 7.27
C ASP A 14 35.60 7.72 8.35
N MET A 15 36.46 8.46 9.07
CA MET A 15 36.04 9.37 10.14
C MET A 15 35.18 10.51 9.61
N GLU A 16 35.41 10.94 8.36
CA GLU A 16 34.57 11.93 7.69
C GLU A 16 33.17 11.35 7.41
N LEU A 17 33.10 10.08 7.01
CA LEU A 17 31.83 9.37 6.84
C LEU A 17 31.11 9.21 8.18
N ILE A 18 31.83 8.89 9.26
CA ILE A 18 31.25 8.79 10.61
C ILE A 18 30.68 10.14 11.07
N GLU A 19 31.40 11.24 10.89
CA GLU A 19 30.92 12.58 11.25
C GLU A 19 29.72 13.01 10.41
N LYS A 20 29.73 12.69 9.12
CA LYS A 20 28.57 12.90 8.25
C LYS A 20 27.35 12.14 8.76
N PHE A 21 27.48 10.86 9.11
CA PHE A 21 26.37 10.08 9.64
C PHE A 21 25.87 10.57 11.00
N LYS A 22 26.76 11.10 11.86
CA LYS A 22 26.39 11.71 13.14
C LYS A 22 25.68 13.06 12.99
N SER A 23 25.97 13.80 11.92
CA SER A 23 25.35 15.10 11.63
C SER A 23 24.07 14.99 10.80
N LEU A 24 23.74 13.81 10.28
CA LEU A 24 22.44 13.58 9.66
C LEU A 24 21.33 13.88 10.67
N PRO A 25 20.29 14.63 10.28
CA PRO A 25 19.15 14.82 11.14
C PRO A 25 18.58 13.44 11.47
N ARG A 26 18.56 13.09 12.75
CA ARG A 26 17.85 11.89 13.19
C ARG A 26 16.41 12.09 12.76
N ALA A 27 15.93 11.25 11.84
CA ALA A 27 14.56 11.30 11.37
C ALA A 27 13.68 11.38 12.63
N LYS A 28 12.85 12.42 12.72
CA LYS A 28 11.91 12.53 13.84
C LYS A 28 11.08 11.26 13.80
N GLU A 29 11.12 10.45 14.85
CA GLU A 29 10.36 9.18 14.93
C GLU A 29 8.86 9.38 14.66
N ASP A 30 8.38 10.62 14.78
CA ASP A 30 7.01 11.03 14.49
C ASP A 30 6.68 11.17 13.00
N GLN A 31 7.68 11.32 12.11
CA GLN A 31 7.45 11.39 10.65
C GLN A 31 7.06 10.05 10.03
N TRP A 32 7.30 8.94 10.72
CA TRP A 32 6.98 7.59 10.23
C TRP A 32 5.68 7.03 10.82
N LYS A 33 5.08 7.69 11.83
CA LYS A 33 3.94 7.12 12.55
C LYS A 33 2.67 7.01 11.71
N ASP A 34 2.52 7.88 10.72
CA ASP A 34 1.24 7.97 10.01
C ASP A 34 1.27 7.28 8.64
N CYS A 35 2.45 7.10 8.04
CA CYS A 35 2.61 6.51 6.71
C CYS A 35 3.05 5.04 6.76
N CYS A 36 2.33 4.15 6.10
CA CYS A 36 2.62 2.72 6.06
C CYS A 36 2.43 2.07 4.67
N ILE A 37 1.97 2.84 3.67
CA ILE A 37 1.75 2.42 2.29
C ILE A 37 2.63 3.28 1.38
N TYR A 38 3.64 2.65 0.79
CA TYR A 38 4.68 3.37 0.02
C TYR A 38 4.53 3.15 -1.48
N ARG A 39 4.65 4.24 -2.24
CA ARG A 39 4.78 4.16 -3.69
C ARG A 39 6.16 3.62 -4.04
N VAL A 40 6.21 2.59 -4.90
CA VAL A 40 7.48 2.06 -5.39
C VAL A 40 8.23 3.14 -6.17
N PRO A 41 9.50 3.44 -5.82
CA PRO A 41 10.32 4.42 -6.53
C PRO A 41 10.36 4.17 -8.05
N SER A 42 10.40 5.24 -8.84
CA SER A 42 10.36 5.15 -10.31
C SER A 42 11.48 4.29 -10.88
N TYR A 43 12.72 4.45 -10.39
CA TYR A 43 13.86 3.67 -10.88
C TYR A 43 13.70 2.15 -10.70
N MET A 44 13.03 1.70 -9.64
CA MET A 44 12.73 0.28 -9.43
C MET A 44 11.64 -0.19 -10.40
N ARG A 45 10.59 0.62 -10.59
CA ARG A 45 9.51 0.32 -11.55
C ARG A 45 10.03 0.29 -12.98
N GLU A 46 10.96 1.15 -13.35
CA GLU A 46 11.57 1.19 -14.67
C GLU A 46 12.53 0.02 -14.89
N ALA A 47 13.25 -0.41 -13.85
CA ALA A 47 14.14 -1.57 -13.93
C ALA A 47 13.38 -2.90 -14.15
N ASN A 48 12.17 -3.05 -13.57
CA ASN A 48 11.33 -4.21 -13.79
C ASN A 48 9.83 -3.87 -13.73
N PRO A 49 9.24 -3.35 -14.82
CA PRO A 49 7.84 -2.92 -14.84
C PRO A 49 6.86 -4.04 -14.48
N GLU A 50 7.12 -5.27 -14.94
CA GLU A 50 6.26 -6.44 -14.75
C GLU A 50 6.18 -6.93 -13.30
N ALA A 51 7.18 -6.63 -12.47
CA ALA A 51 7.17 -6.98 -11.05
C ALA A 51 6.28 -6.05 -10.22
N TYR A 52 6.06 -4.83 -10.70
CA TYR A 52 5.33 -3.79 -9.96
C TYR A 52 3.99 -3.41 -10.61
N ALA A 53 3.69 -3.93 -11.81
CA ALA A 53 2.39 -3.80 -12.44
C ALA A 53 1.37 -4.75 -11.78
N PRO A 54 0.18 -4.26 -11.38
CA PRO A 54 -0.89 -5.14 -10.92
C PRO A 54 -1.33 -6.07 -12.06
N LYS A 55 -1.40 -7.36 -11.75
CA LYS A 55 -1.76 -8.41 -12.73
C LYS A 55 -3.24 -8.74 -12.72
N LEU A 56 -3.82 -8.82 -11.52
CA LEU A 56 -5.18 -9.31 -11.33
C LEU A 56 -6.16 -8.22 -10.90
N LEU A 57 -5.78 -7.40 -9.91
CA LEU A 57 -6.67 -6.41 -9.32
C LEU A 57 -5.90 -5.14 -8.97
N SER A 58 -6.54 -4.00 -9.16
CA SER A 58 -6.03 -2.71 -8.67
C SER A 58 -6.28 -2.62 -7.17
N LEU A 59 -5.30 -2.15 -6.39
CA LEU A 59 -5.47 -1.82 -4.97
C LEU A 59 -5.06 -0.39 -4.70
N GLY A 60 -5.95 0.32 -4.02
CA GLY A 60 -5.75 1.65 -3.54
C GLY A 60 -5.54 2.69 -4.65
N PRO A 61 -5.32 3.94 -4.25
CA PRO A 61 -5.10 5.06 -5.16
C PRO A 61 -3.90 4.88 -6.10
N TYR A 62 -2.85 4.14 -5.72
CA TYR A 62 -1.68 3.96 -6.59
C TYR A 62 -1.94 3.16 -7.86
N HIS A 63 -2.98 2.31 -7.87
CA HIS A 63 -3.26 1.40 -8.98
C HIS A 63 -4.64 1.62 -9.61
N HIS A 64 -5.48 2.48 -9.01
CA HIS A 64 -6.84 2.71 -9.46
C HIS A 64 -6.87 3.18 -10.92
N GLY A 65 -7.63 2.47 -11.75
CA GLY A 65 -7.76 2.76 -13.18
C GLY A 65 -6.47 2.56 -14.00
N ALA A 66 -5.42 1.93 -13.45
CA ALA A 66 -4.10 1.88 -14.07
C ALA A 66 -4.06 1.11 -15.40
N ALA A 67 -4.95 0.13 -15.61
CA ALA A 67 -4.96 -0.63 -16.85
C ALA A 67 -6.33 -1.22 -17.21
N PRO A 68 -6.66 -1.34 -18.51
CA PRO A 68 -7.94 -1.91 -18.96
C PRO A 68 -8.20 -3.34 -18.46
N HIS A 69 -7.17 -4.19 -18.36
CA HIS A 69 -7.32 -5.59 -17.93
C HIS A 69 -7.75 -5.74 -16.46
N LEU A 70 -7.54 -4.70 -15.65
CA LEU A 70 -7.91 -4.71 -14.22
C LEU A 70 -9.40 -4.39 -14.00
N LYS A 71 -10.10 -3.87 -15.01
CA LYS A 71 -11.51 -3.42 -14.89
C LYS A 71 -12.48 -4.55 -14.60
N GLU A 72 -12.18 -5.78 -15.02
CA GLU A 72 -13.08 -6.91 -14.75
C GLU A 72 -13.17 -7.20 -13.25
N MET A 73 -12.06 -7.11 -12.52
CA MET A 73 -12.07 -7.29 -11.06
C MET A 73 -12.74 -6.14 -10.32
N GLU A 74 -12.74 -4.92 -10.86
CA GLU A 74 -13.50 -3.81 -10.28
C GLU A 74 -15.00 -4.14 -10.21
N LYS A 75 -15.57 -4.75 -11.25
CA LYS A 75 -16.99 -5.21 -11.22
C LYS A 75 -17.25 -6.17 -10.07
N HIS A 76 -16.29 -7.03 -9.74
CA HIS A 76 -16.42 -7.97 -8.62
C HIS A 76 -16.39 -7.26 -7.26
N LYS A 77 -15.63 -6.17 -7.11
CA LYS A 77 -15.63 -5.35 -5.90
C LYS A 77 -16.97 -4.66 -5.66
N TYR A 78 -17.56 -4.04 -6.69
CA TYR A 78 -18.91 -3.46 -6.56
C TYR A 78 -19.97 -4.51 -6.22
N ARG A 79 -19.85 -5.73 -6.79
CA ARG A 79 -20.74 -6.85 -6.41
C ARG A 79 -20.58 -7.23 -4.93
N ALA A 80 -19.34 -7.27 -4.42
CA ALA A 80 -19.08 -7.54 -3.01
C ALA A 80 -19.66 -6.44 -2.11
N LEU A 81 -19.44 -5.17 -2.45
CA LEU A 81 -20.03 -4.01 -1.77
C LEU A 81 -21.57 -4.09 -1.74
N SER A 82 -22.19 -4.37 -2.89
CA SER A 82 -23.65 -4.55 -2.98
C SER A 82 -24.17 -5.65 -2.05
N ARG A 83 -23.44 -6.78 -1.93
CA ARG A 83 -23.79 -7.85 -0.99
C ARG A 83 -23.67 -7.42 0.46
N VAL A 84 -22.64 -6.64 0.81
CA VAL A 84 -22.48 -6.11 2.16
C VAL A 84 -23.62 -5.16 2.52
N LEU A 85 -23.94 -4.19 1.66
CA LEU A 85 -25.05 -3.26 1.86
C LEU A 85 -26.39 -3.98 2.08
N LYS A 86 -26.66 -5.01 1.25
CA LYS A 86 -27.86 -5.85 1.41
C LYS A 86 -27.90 -6.60 2.73
N ARG A 87 -26.76 -7.13 3.18
CA ARG A 87 -26.66 -7.90 4.43
C ARG A 87 -26.79 -7.01 5.66
N THR A 88 -26.22 -5.81 5.63
CA THR A 88 -26.29 -4.84 6.72
C THR A 88 -27.57 -4.01 6.70
N ARG A 89 -28.33 -4.06 5.61
CA ARG A 89 -29.53 -3.22 5.36
C ARG A 89 -29.22 -1.72 5.41
N MET A 90 -27.99 -1.35 5.05
CA MET A 90 -27.57 0.05 4.95
C MET A 90 -27.86 0.56 3.55
N CYS A 91 -28.30 1.82 3.43
CA CYS A 91 -28.29 2.50 2.14
C CYS A 91 -26.85 2.93 1.78
N VAL A 92 -26.66 3.34 0.52
CA VAL A 92 -25.34 3.75 0.02
C VAL A 92 -24.89 5.03 0.71
N GLU A 93 -25.82 5.95 0.94
CA GLU A 93 -25.59 7.23 1.59
C GLU A 93 -25.06 7.04 3.01
N ASP A 94 -25.74 6.23 3.83
CA ASP A 94 -25.31 5.91 5.19
C ASP A 94 -23.95 5.22 5.23
N PHE A 95 -23.68 4.36 4.24
CA PHE A 95 -22.39 3.68 4.14
C PHE A 95 -21.26 4.65 3.79
N ILE A 96 -21.49 5.59 2.86
CA ILE A 96 -20.54 6.66 2.53
C ILE A 96 -20.29 7.55 3.74
N GLU A 97 -21.33 7.96 4.46
CA GLU A 97 -21.18 8.76 5.69
C GLU A 97 -20.39 8.01 6.77
N ALA A 98 -20.58 6.69 6.91
CA ALA A 98 -19.81 5.86 7.82
C ALA A 98 -18.32 5.73 7.42
N LEU A 99 -18.00 5.84 6.13
CA LEU A 99 -16.63 5.78 5.61
C LEU A 99 -15.85 7.10 5.77
N ARG A 100 -16.53 8.25 5.84
CA ARG A 100 -15.88 9.57 5.99
C ARG A 100 -14.98 9.70 7.24
N PRO A 101 -15.39 9.30 8.46
CA PRO A 101 -14.48 9.36 9.61
C PRO A 101 -13.33 8.37 9.46
N LEU A 102 -13.60 7.20 8.89
CA LEU A 102 -12.62 6.15 8.63
C LEU A 102 -11.56 6.55 7.60
N LYS A 103 -11.87 7.42 6.64
CA LYS A 103 -10.91 7.96 5.67
C LYS A 103 -9.69 8.59 6.35
N LYS A 104 -9.91 9.33 7.45
CA LYS A 104 -8.82 9.96 8.22
C LYS A 104 -7.97 8.92 8.94
N GLU A 105 -8.58 7.85 9.43
CA GLU A 105 -7.89 6.81 10.19
C GLU A 105 -7.19 5.76 9.30
N LEU A 106 -7.72 5.49 8.08
CA LEU A 106 -7.31 4.35 7.26
C LEU A 106 -6.53 4.68 5.98
N ASN A 107 -6.56 5.90 5.43
CA ASN A 107 -6.29 5.99 3.98
C ASN A 107 -5.58 7.22 3.38
N ILE A 108 -5.39 8.36 4.07
CA ILE A 108 -4.61 9.48 3.46
C ILE A 108 -3.22 9.57 4.05
N ASP A 109 -3.12 9.71 5.37
CA ASP A 109 -1.81 9.88 6.00
C ASP A 109 -0.97 8.59 5.91
N SER A 110 -1.64 7.45 5.71
CA SER A 110 -1.03 6.15 5.45
C SER A 110 -0.27 6.07 4.12
N TYR A 111 -0.56 6.89 3.12
CA TYR A 111 0.11 6.82 1.82
C TYR A 111 1.26 7.82 1.72
N ASN A 112 2.40 7.35 1.25
CA ASN A 112 3.53 8.24 1.01
C ASN A 112 3.28 9.06 -0.26
N HIS A 113 3.08 10.38 -0.13
CA HIS A 113 2.91 11.29 -1.26
C HIS A 113 1.76 10.89 -2.21
N LEU A 114 0.52 10.82 -1.69
CA LEU A 114 -0.66 10.71 -2.56
C LEU A 114 -0.72 11.93 -3.49
N ASP A 115 -1.01 11.72 -4.78
CA ASP A 115 -1.10 12.82 -5.74
C ASP A 115 -2.24 13.79 -5.34
N GLU A 116 -2.04 15.11 -5.37
CA GLU A 116 -3.07 16.12 -5.04
C GLU A 116 -4.34 16.06 -5.92
N LYS A 117 -4.29 15.29 -7.02
CA LYS A 117 -5.40 15.12 -7.97
C LYS A 117 -6.57 14.31 -7.42
N TRP A 118 -6.39 13.61 -6.30
CA TRP A 118 -7.41 12.76 -5.72
C TRP A 118 -8.54 13.60 -5.15
N ARG A 119 -9.77 13.39 -5.67
CA ARG A 119 -10.97 13.99 -5.08
C ARG A 119 -11.48 13.09 -3.96
N GLU A 120 -12.11 13.70 -2.98
CA GLU A 120 -12.66 13.00 -1.81
C GLU A 120 -13.60 11.86 -2.19
N GLU A 121 -14.43 12.05 -3.22
CA GLU A 121 -15.37 11.03 -3.68
C GLU A 121 -14.66 9.80 -4.27
N GLU A 122 -13.58 10.02 -5.03
CA GLU A 122 -12.80 8.94 -5.65
C GLU A 122 -12.05 8.12 -4.58
N GLU A 123 -11.58 8.77 -3.53
CA GLU A 123 -10.95 8.11 -2.38
C GLU A 123 -11.93 7.25 -1.59
N ILE A 124 -13.14 7.77 -1.34
CA ILE A 124 -14.20 7.03 -0.65
C ILE A 124 -14.64 5.83 -1.48
N GLU A 125 -14.76 5.98 -2.80
CA GLU A 125 -15.09 4.88 -3.71
C GLU A 125 -14.04 3.77 -3.66
N VAL A 126 -12.75 4.13 -3.70
CA VAL A 126 -11.65 3.17 -3.57
C VAL A 126 -11.71 2.46 -2.21
N LEU A 127 -11.92 3.20 -1.11
CA LEU A 127 -12.05 2.62 0.23
C LEU A 127 -13.25 1.65 0.32
N ALA A 128 -14.39 2.06 -0.24
CA ALA A 128 -15.63 1.30 -0.26
C ALA A 128 -15.53 0.00 -1.07
N THR A 129 -14.75 -0.01 -2.14
CA THR A 129 -14.64 -1.17 -3.04
C THR A 129 -13.51 -2.10 -2.64
N ASP A 130 -12.38 -1.57 -2.20
CA ASP A 130 -11.20 -2.36 -1.81
C ASP A 130 -11.33 -2.96 -0.41
N GLY A 131 -11.89 -2.21 0.55
CA GLY A 131 -12.09 -2.68 1.93
C GLY A 131 -13.07 -3.86 2.03
N VAL A 132 -13.99 -3.99 1.07
CA VAL A 132 -15.03 -5.02 1.09
C VAL A 132 -14.60 -6.30 0.37
N GLY A 133 -13.62 -6.22 -0.55
CA GLY A 133 -13.11 -7.35 -1.31
C GLY A 133 -12.41 -8.42 -0.46
N TRP A 134 -11.73 -8.02 0.62
CA TRP A 134 -10.99 -8.93 1.50
C TRP A 134 -11.88 -9.87 2.31
N SER A 135 -13.14 -9.51 2.54
CA SER A 135 -14.09 -10.35 3.28
C SER A 135 -14.58 -11.58 2.47
N PHE A 136 -14.27 -11.65 1.18
CA PHE A 136 -14.72 -12.75 0.30
C PHE A 136 -13.63 -13.79 0.02
N SER A 137 -12.35 -13.45 0.12
CA SER A 137 -11.27 -14.41 -0.17
C SER A 137 -10.99 -15.38 1.00
N ASP A 138 -11.52 -15.11 2.20
CA ASP A 138 -11.34 -15.95 3.39
C ASP A 138 -12.40 -17.05 3.54
N ARG A 139 -13.40 -17.10 2.64
CA ARG A 139 -14.23 -18.29 2.50
C ARG A 139 -13.71 -19.07 1.31
N GLY A 140 -12.82 -20.02 1.60
CA GLY A 140 -12.45 -21.06 0.66
C GLY A 140 -13.72 -21.71 0.13
N ASP A 141 -14.02 -21.47 -1.14
CA ASP A 141 -15.04 -22.19 -1.87
C ASP A 141 -14.46 -23.57 -2.20
N SER A 142 -14.49 -24.46 -1.21
CA SER A 142 -14.26 -25.89 -1.39
C SER A 142 -15.49 -26.47 -2.09
N GLY A 143 -15.52 -26.40 -3.42
CA GLY A 143 -16.59 -27.03 -4.17
C GLY A 143 -16.66 -26.65 -5.64
N ALA A 144 -15.79 -27.24 -6.48
CA ALA A 144 -16.13 -27.73 -7.82
C ALA A 144 -14.88 -28.30 -8.52
N LEU A 145 -14.54 -29.54 -8.16
CA LEU A 145 -14.02 -30.50 -9.14
C LEU A 145 -15.12 -31.53 -9.35
N GLN A 146 -15.80 -31.45 -10.49
CA GLN A 146 -16.40 -32.57 -11.20
C GLN A 146 -16.22 -32.30 -12.69
#